data_AF-A0A2P6U1P6-F1
#
_entry.id   AF-A0A2P6U1P6-F1
#
_cell.length_a   1.000
_cell.length_b   1.000
_cell.length_c   1.000
_cell.angle_alpha   90.00
_cell.angle_beta   90.00
_cell.angle_gamma   90.00
#
_symmetry.space_group_name_H-M   'P 1'
#
loop_
_entity.id
_entity.type
_entity.pdbx_description
1 polymer ?
#
loop_
_entity_poly.entity_id
_entity_poly.type
_entity_poly.pdbx_seq_one_letter_code
_entity_poly.pdbx_strand_id
1 'polypeptide(L)'
;MLPPPLPPAARVRLGLSGKFRSKPWQAVLDEAKHLVDSGVVELNLIAEDTNQYGMDRRDGKDLAQLLRELGKLERLRWIRLLYCYPSYFSEALIDEIASNPKVCKYIDIPLQHISNLTLLAMNRPPQAHTLKLLHTLRERIPDLALRTTFISGFPGEAEEQHRELVDFCSSFKFERMGCFQYSAEDGTPAAELPEQLEDEVREARRDELVSLQQRLGEEWAKTRVGQEIDVLVDGHTEDGELYGRSQWDAPDIDPIVFLLQPEEGSGIPPLEIGQMRRCRVLGTSIFDLEATPVA
;
A
#
# COMPACT_ATOMS: atom_id res chain seq x y z
N MET A 1 30.19 19.09 -4.41
CA MET A 1 29.22 18.54 -3.44
C MET A 1 28.80 17.17 -3.95
N LEU A 2 29.01 16.11 -3.15
CA LEU A 2 28.37 14.83 -3.44
C LEU A 2 26.84 15.02 -3.29
N PRO A 3 26.02 14.35 -4.12
CA PRO A 3 24.58 14.36 -3.91
C PRO A 3 24.27 13.80 -2.51
N PRO A 4 23.16 14.24 -1.88
CA PRO A 4 22.73 13.65 -0.62
C PRO A 4 22.58 12.12 -0.78
N PRO A 5 22.83 11.33 0.28
CA PRO A 5 22.58 9.90 0.24
C PRO A 5 21.14 9.64 -0.19
N LEU A 6 20.92 8.61 -1.02
CA LEU A 6 19.58 8.24 -1.44
C LEU A 6 18.75 7.79 -0.23
N PRO A 7 17.43 8.04 -0.23
CA PRO A 7 16.55 7.47 0.78
C PRO A 7 16.59 5.93 0.72
N PRO A 8 16.28 5.24 1.83
CA PRO A 8 16.34 3.78 1.89
C PRO A 8 15.29 3.09 1.01
N ALA A 9 14.24 3.82 0.63
CA ALA A 9 13.21 3.38 -0.30
C ALA A 9 13.22 4.25 -1.58
N ALA A 10 13.01 3.63 -2.74
CA ALA A 10 12.90 4.35 -4.01
C ALA A 10 11.71 3.86 -4.85
N ARG A 11 11.19 4.73 -5.72
CA ARG A 11 10.08 4.41 -6.64
C ARG A 11 10.65 3.97 -7.99
N VAL A 12 10.14 2.85 -8.52
CA VAL A 12 10.44 2.37 -9.89
C VAL A 12 9.15 2.42 -10.70
N ARG A 13 9.12 3.25 -11.74
CA ARG A 13 7.96 3.37 -12.62
C ARG A 13 7.94 2.24 -13.64
N LEU A 14 6.83 1.51 -13.70
CA LEU A 14 6.64 0.41 -14.64
C LEU A 14 5.95 0.80 -15.94
N GLY A 15 5.32 1.98 -16.01
CA GLY A 15 4.61 2.50 -17.18
C GLY A 15 5.25 3.73 -17.80
N LEU A 16 4.85 4.04 -19.04
CA LEU A 16 5.17 5.30 -19.73
C LEU A 16 3.93 6.21 -19.78
N SER A 17 4.12 7.53 -19.85
CA SER A 17 3.00 8.49 -19.96
C SER A 17 2.23 8.32 -21.28
N GLY A 18 0.90 8.40 -21.21
CA GLY A 18 0.00 8.29 -22.36
C GLY A 18 -0.78 6.97 -22.38
N LYS A 19 -1.04 6.40 -23.56
CA LYS A 19 -1.71 5.10 -23.68
C LYS A 19 -0.92 4.03 -22.91
N PHE A 20 -1.63 3.13 -22.23
CA PHE A 20 -1.03 2.04 -21.46
C PHE A 20 0.09 1.35 -22.25
N ARG A 21 1.30 1.40 -21.69
CA ARG A 21 2.50 0.79 -22.28
C ARG A 21 3.50 0.45 -21.18
N SER A 22 3.87 -0.82 -21.12
CA SER A 22 4.88 -1.28 -20.16
C SER A 22 6.25 -0.71 -20.52
N LYS A 23 6.98 -0.24 -19.51
CA LYS A 23 8.40 0.11 -19.61
C LYS A 23 9.18 -1.12 -20.10
N PRO A 24 10.23 -0.95 -20.93
CA PRO A 24 11.02 -2.09 -21.40
C PRO A 24 11.60 -2.89 -20.23
N TRP A 25 11.46 -4.21 -20.28
CA TRP A 25 11.90 -5.14 -19.23
C TRP A 25 13.31 -4.87 -18.69
N GLN A 26 14.30 -4.78 -19.60
CA GLN A 26 15.68 -4.57 -19.21
C GLN A 26 15.89 -3.21 -18.56
N ALA A 27 15.18 -2.18 -19.01
CA ALA A 27 15.27 -0.85 -18.42
C ALA A 27 14.73 -0.82 -16.97
N VAL A 28 13.72 -1.63 -16.64
CA VAL A 28 13.24 -1.77 -15.25
C VAL A 28 14.29 -2.47 -14.39
N LEU A 29 14.87 -3.57 -14.88
CA LEU A 29 15.89 -4.32 -14.14
C LEU A 29 17.17 -3.50 -13.92
N ASP A 30 17.64 -2.77 -14.94
CA ASP A 30 18.83 -1.94 -14.86
C ASP A 30 18.65 -0.77 -13.88
N GLU A 31 17.48 -0.12 -13.91
CA GLU A 31 17.13 0.95 -12.95
C GLU A 31 17.07 0.41 -11.52
N ALA A 32 16.35 -0.71 -11.31
CA ALA A 32 16.26 -1.34 -10.00
C ALA A 32 17.64 -1.74 -9.46
N LYS A 33 18.48 -2.34 -10.31
CA LYS A 33 19.84 -2.71 -9.94
C LYS A 33 20.66 -1.46 -9.56
N HIS A 34 20.58 -0.40 -10.35
CA HIS A 34 21.31 0.84 -10.08
C HIS A 34 20.90 1.47 -8.73
N LEU A 35 19.61 1.49 -8.42
CA LEU A 35 19.10 1.99 -7.14
C LEU A 35 19.62 1.14 -5.97
N VAL A 36 19.55 -0.19 -6.09
CA VAL A 36 20.01 -1.12 -5.05
C VAL A 36 21.53 -1.05 -4.85
N ASP A 37 22.31 -0.93 -5.94
CA ASP A 37 23.75 -0.73 -5.87
C ASP A 37 24.09 0.58 -5.13
N SER A 38 23.25 1.60 -5.29
CA SER A 38 23.37 2.90 -4.63
C SER A 38 22.90 2.92 -3.17
N GLY A 39 22.43 1.79 -2.63
CA GLY A 39 22.09 1.63 -1.22
C GLY A 39 20.60 1.56 -0.89
N VAL A 40 19.72 1.62 -1.90
CA VAL A 40 18.28 1.40 -1.70
C VAL A 40 18.01 -0.04 -1.30
N VAL A 41 17.15 -0.24 -0.30
CA VAL A 41 16.76 -1.56 0.23
C VAL A 41 15.28 -1.88 0.05
N GLU A 42 14.45 -0.88 -0.30
CA GLU A 42 13.03 -1.05 -0.67
C GLU A 42 12.75 -0.45 -2.05
N LEU A 43 12.10 -1.22 -2.93
CA LEU A 43 11.58 -0.74 -4.22
C LEU A 43 10.06 -0.67 -4.19
N ASN A 44 9.51 0.52 -4.38
CA ASN A 44 8.08 0.77 -4.55
C ASN A 44 7.76 0.76 -6.05
N LEU A 45 7.10 -0.30 -6.53
CA LEU A 45 6.70 -0.42 -7.92
C LEU A 45 5.40 0.35 -8.15
N ILE A 46 5.44 1.28 -9.12
CA ILE A 46 4.31 2.17 -9.42
C ILE A 46 4.00 2.20 -10.91
N ALA A 47 2.72 2.24 -11.24
CA ALA A 47 2.17 2.57 -12.54
C ALA A 47 0.76 3.16 -12.34
N GLU A 48 0.03 3.39 -13.43
CA GLU A 48 -1.42 3.63 -13.36
C GLU A 48 -2.12 2.39 -12.77
N ASP A 49 -1.87 1.23 -13.37
CA ASP A 49 -2.25 -0.08 -12.85
C ASP A 49 -1.00 -0.99 -12.80
N THR A 50 -0.35 -1.10 -11.63
CA THR A 50 0.96 -1.78 -11.49
C THR A 50 0.92 -3.25 -11.91
N ASN A 51 -0.15 -3.96 -11.55
CA ASN A 51 -0.35 -5.37 -11.89
C ASN A 51 -0.78 -5.62 -13.34
N GLN A 52 -0.97 -4.58 -14.14
CA GLN A 52 -1.13 -4.70 -15.59
C GLN A 52 0.21 -4.85 -16.32
N TYR A 53 1.34 -4.58 -15.66
CA TYR A 53 2.66 -4.62 -16.28
C TYR A 53 2.92 -5.95 -16.98
N GLY A 54 3.31 -5.86 -18.25
CA GLY A 54 3.65 -7.00 -19.08
C GLY A 54 2.52 -7.55 -19.95
N MET A 55 1.26 -7.20 -19.68
CA MET A 55 0.11 -7.71 -20.45
C MET A 55 0.09 -7.26 -21.92
N ASP A 56 0.72 -6.12 -22.24
CA ASP A 56 0.90 -5.60 -23.60
C ASP A 56 2.11 -6.21 -24.33
N ARG A 57 2.91 -7.04 -23.66
CA ARG A 57 4.17 -7.55 -24.20
C ARG A 57 3.97 -8.86 -24.93
N ARG A 58 4.69 -9.02 -26.06
CA ARG A 58 4.67 -10.25 -26.87
C ARG A 58 5.63 -11.33 -26.37
N ASP A 59 6.58 -10.98 -25.51
CA ASP A 59 7.57 -11.92 -24.97
C ASP A 59 7.04 -12.74 -23.79
N GLY A 60 5.77 -12.55 -23.43
CA GLY A 60 5.10 -13.28 -22.34
C GLY A 60 5.58 -12.87 -20.95
N LYS A 61 6.40 -11.83 -20.84
CA LYS A 61 6.95 -11.37 -19.56
C LYS A 61 5.95 -10.54 -18.78
N ASP A 62 5.66 -10.94 -17.55
CA ASP A 62 4.65 -10.33 -16.68
C ASP A 62 5.23 -9.82 -15.34
N LEU A 63 4.36 -9.24 -14.52
CA LEU A 63 4.75 -8.74 -13.20
C LEU A 63 5.26 -9.86 -12.27
N ALA A 64 4.67 -11.06 -12.31
CA ALA A 64 5.11 -12.17 -11.45
C ALA A 64 6.56 -12.56 -11.76
N GLN A 65 6.91 -12.66 -13.04
CA GLN A 65 8.30 -12.88 -13.45
C GLN A 65 9.20 -11.71 -13.08
N LEU A 66 8.70 -10.46 -13.13
CA LEU A 66 9.51 -9.29 -12.79
C LEU A 66 9.89 -9.31 -11.31
N LEU A 67 8.92 -9.58 -10.43
CA LEU A 67 9.15 -9.73 -8.99
C LEU A 67 10.18 -10.81 -8.68
N ARG A 68 10.13 -11.93 -9.41
CA ARG A 68 11.11 -13.01 -9.28
C ARG A 68 12.52 -12.59 -9.67
N GLU A 69 12.68 -11.84 -10.76
CA GLU A 69 13.98 -11.31 -11.19
C GLU A 69 14.51 -10.25 -10.21
N LEU A 70 13.67 -9.31 -9.78
CA LEU A 70 14.03 -8.30 -8.78
C LEU A 70 14.41 -8.95 -7.45
N GLY A 71 13.72 -10.03 -7.06
CA GLY A 71 14.02 -10.80 -5.85
C GLY A 71 15.45 -11.38 -5.81
N LYS A 72 16.13 -11.50 -6.96
CA LYS A 72 17.52 -11.97 -7.02
C LYS A 72 18.55 -10.91 -6.60
N LEU A 73 18.16 -9.64 -6.49
CA LEU A 73 19.06 -8.57 -6.07
C LEU A 73 19.39 -8.74 -4.58
N GLU A 74 20.62 -9.10 -4.24
CA GLU A 74 21.02 -9.52 -2.87
C GLU A 74 20.71 -8.49 -1.79
N ARG A 75 21.03 -7.21 -2.05
CA ARG A 75 20.84 -6.10 -1.09
C ARG A 75 19.39 -5.62 -0.99
N LEU A 76 18.53 -6.01 -1.93
CA LEU A 76 17.12 -5.67 -1.91
C LEU A 76 16.40 -6.47 -0.82
N ARG A 77 15.67 -5.77 0.05
CA ARG A 77 14.92 -6.37 1.16
C ARG A 77 13.44 -6.41 0.86
N TRP A 78 12.88 -5.33 0.32
CA TRP A 78 11.45 -5.20 0.06
C TRP A 78 11.13 -4.73 -1.36
N ILE A 79 10.07 -5.32 -1.91
CA ILE A 79 9.40 -4.92 -3.14
C ILE A 79 7.94 -4.70 -2.77
N ARG A 80 7.45 -3.47 -2.95
CA ARG A 80 6.08 -3.09 -2.60
C ARG A 80 5.29 -2.80 -3.87
N LEU A 81 4.07 -3.33 -3.92
CA LEU A 81 3.13 -3.08 -5.01
C LEU A 81 2.13 -1.99 -4.58
N LEU A 82 2.16 -0.87 -5.31
CA LEU A 82 1.22 0.23 -5.13
C LEU A 82 0.33 0.37 -6.37
N TYR A 83 -0.89 0.89 -6.20
CA TYR A 83 -1.80 1.17 -7.32
C TYR A 83 -2.10 -0.08 -8.18
N CYS A 84 -2.46 -1.19 -7.55
CA CYS A 84 -2.94 -2.38 -8.27
C CYS A 84 -4.43 -2.23 -8.62
N TYR A 85 -4.83 -2.80 -9.75
CA TYR A 85 -6.22 -2.85 -10.20
C TYR A 85 -6.84 -4.22 -9.91
N PRO A 86 -8.11 -4.31 -9.44
CA PRO A 86 -8.72 -5.58 -9.08
C PRO A 86 -8.69 -6.65 -10.19
N SER A 87 -8.85 -6.25 -11.44
CA SER A 87 -9.05 -7.22 -12.54
C SER A 87 -7.79 -7.82 -13.15
N TYR A 88 -6.58 -7.41 -12.74
CA TYR A 88 -5.32 -7.87 -13.36
C TYR A 88 -4.49 -8.83 -12.48
N PHE A 89 -5.11 -9.44 -11.45
CA PHE A 89 -4.44 -10.47 -10.65
C PHE A 89 -4.51 -11.84 -11.33
N SER A 90 -3.36 -12.37 -11.72
CA SER A 90 -3.21 -13.77 -12.14
C SER A 90 -2.87 -14.66 -10.95
N GLU A 91 -3.16 -15.97 -11.05
CA GLU A 91 -2.73 -16.96 -10.05
C GLU A 91 -1.21 -16.92 -9.82
N ALA A 92 -0.43 -16.79 -10.90
CA ALA A 92 1.03 -16.70 -10.81
C ALA A 92 1.51 -15.46 -10.04
N LEU A 93 0.81 -14.33 -10.17
CA LEU A 93 1.13 -13.12 -9.40
C LEU A 93 0.79 -13.32 -7.93
N ILE A 94 -0.38 -13.89 -7.61
CA ILE A 94 -0.78 -14.17 -6.22
C ILE A 94 0.23 -15.13 -5.56
N ASP A 95 0.64 -16.19 -6.26
CA ASP A 95 1.63 -17.15 -5.77
C ASP A 95 3.01 -16.53 -5.56
N GLU A 96 3.44 -15.64 -6.45
CA GLU A 96 4.70 -14.91 -6.30
C GLU A 96 4.65 -13.98 -5.10
N ILE A 97 3.56 -13.21 -4.92
CA ILE A 97 3.39 -12.34 -3.75
C ILE A 97 3.36 -13.18 -2.48
N ALA A 98 2.70 -14.34 -2.47
CA ALA A 98 2.64 -15.21 -1.29
C ALA A 98 4.01 -15.80 -0.92
N SER A 99 4.72 -16.35 -1.89
CA SER A 99 5.93 -17.15 -1.65
C SER A 99 7.25 -16.36 -1.62
N ASN A 100 7.33 -15.21 -2.29
CA ASN A 100 8.57 -14.44 -2.35
C ASN A 100 8.76 -13.63 -1.05
N PRO A 101 9.83 -13.88 -0.27
CA PRO A 101 10.04 -13.19 1.01
C PRO A 101 10.44 -11.73 0.86
N LYS A 102 10.88 -11.31 -0.34
CA LYS A 102 11.20 -9.90 -0.62
C LYS A 102 10.00 -9.11 -1.10
N VAL A 103 8.90 -9.76 -1.48
CA VAL A 103 7.66 -9.05 -1.80
C VAL A 103 6.89 -8.84 -0.50
N CYS A 104 6.66 -7.57 -0.16
CA CYS A 104 5.90 -7.22 1.03
C CYS A 104 4.53 -7.92 0.98
N LYS A 105 4.06 -8.45 2.11
CA LYS A 105 2.67 -8.93 2.24
C LYS A 105 1.73 -7.74 2.38
N TYR A 106 1.75 -6.90 1.36
CA TYR A 106 1.05 -5.63 1.27
C TYR A 106 0.63 -5.40 -0.17
N ILE A 107 -0.66 -5.13 -0.38
CA ILE A 107 -1.19 -4.81 -1.70
C ILE A 107 -2.12 -3.61 -1.57
N ASP A 108 -1.81 -2.54 -2.29
CA ASP A 108 -2.69 -1.38 -2.43
C ASP A 108 -3.59 -1.53 -3.66
N ILE A 109 -4.90 -1.60 -3.43
CA ILE A 109 -5.94 -1.74 -4.44
C ILE A 109 -6.99 -0.64 -4.22
N PRO A 110 -6.90 0.50 -4.93
CA PRO A 110 -7.91 1.56 -4.84
C PRO A 110 -9.27 1.10 -5.39
N LEU A 111 -10.18 0.67 -4.51
CA LEU A 111 -11.50 0.16 -4.90
C LEU A 111 -12.48 1.27 -5.30
N GLN A 112 -12.27 2.49 -4.80
CA GLN A 112 -13.09 3.68 -4.99
C GLN A 112 -14.47 3.62 -4.31
N HIS A 113 -15.21 2.53 -4.47
CA HIS A 113 -16.48 2.29 -3.78
C HIS A 113 -16.74 0.77 -3.64
N ILE A 114 -17.89 0.37 -3.11
CA ILE A 114 -18.32 -1.05 -3.10
C ILE A 114 -19.73 -1.28 -3.67
N SER A 115 -20.61 -0.28 -3.60
CA SER A 115 -21.94 -0.35 -4.20
C SER A 115 -21.89 -0.45 -5.72
N ASN A 116 -22.65 -1.39 -6.30
CA ASN A 116 -22.66 -1.63 -7.75
C ASN A 116 -23.10 -0.42 -8.58
N LEU A 117 -24.02 0.41 -8.07
CA LEU A 117 -24.48 1.61 -8.79
C LEU A 117 -23.36 2.64 -8.90
N THR A 118 -22.71 2.95 -7.78
CA THR A 118 -21.57 3.88 -7.74
C THR A 118 -20.38 3.33 -8.53
N LEU A 119 -20.07 2.03 -8.39
CA LEU A 119 -19.00 1.38 -9.14
C LEU A 119 -19.21 1.44 -10.65
N LEU A 120 -20.44 1.22 -11.12
CA LEU A 120 -20.77 1.34 -12.53
C LEU A 120 -20.53 2.77 -13.04
N ALA A 121 -20.96 3.77 -12.28
CA ALA A 121 -20.75 5.18 -12.62
C ALA A 121 -19.27 5.59 -12.61
N MET A 122 -18.47 4.96 -11.75
CA MET A 122 -17.01 5.12 -11.69
C MET A 122 -16.24 4.27 -12.72
N ASN A 123 -16.95 3.51 -13.59
CA ASN A 123 -16.36 2.57 -14.54
C ASN A 123 -15.45 1.52 -13.85
N ARG A 124 -15.92 0.96 -12.74
CA ARG A 124 -15.23 -0.05 -11.93
C ARG A 124 -15.88 -1.43 -12.06
N PRO A 125 -15.15 -2.52 -11.73
CA PRO A 125 -15.70 -3.86 -11.75
C PRO A 125 -16.84 -4.01 -10.73
N PRO A 126 -17.81 -4.89 -10.96
CA PRO A 126 -18.91 -5.14 -10.01
C PRO A 126 -18.41 -5.65 -8.66
N GLN A 127 -19.19 -5.38 -7.61
CA GLN A 127 -18.91 -5.78 -6.23
C GLN A 127 -18.52 -7.26 -6.09
N ALA A 128 -19.26 -8.17 -6.75
CA ALA A 128 -19.00 -9.61 -6.66
C ALA A 128 -17.61 -10.00 -7.17
N HIS A 129 -17.08 -9.30 -8.19
CA HIS A 129 -15.73 -9.52 -8.69
C HIS A 129 -14.69 -9.08 -7.65
N THR A 130 -14.88 -7.88 -7.09
CA THR A 130 -14.03 -7.30 -6.05
C THR A 130 -13.98 -8.19 -4.81
N LEU A 131 -15.15 -8.58 -4.27
CA LEU A 131 -15.21 -9.42 -3.07
C LEU A 131 -14.53 -10.78 -3.28
N LYS A 132 -14.77 -11.42 -4.43
CA LYS A 132 -14.11 -12.68 -4.77
C LYS A 132 -12.59 -12.54 -4.74
N LEU A 133 -12.05 -11.50 -5.39
CA LEU A 133 -10.62 -11.24 -5.39
C LEU A 133 -10.09 -11.03 -3.97
N LEU A 134 -10.69 -10.13 -3.19
CA LEU A 134 -10.21 -9.77 -1.86
C LEU A 134 -10.16 -10.98 -0.92
N HIS A 135 -11.18 -11.85 -0.98
CA HIS A 135 -11.18 -13.10 -0.23
C HIS A 135 -10.10 -14.07 -0.70
N THR A 136 -9.91 -14.24 -2.01
CA THR A 136 -8.83 -15.06 -2.56
C THR A 136 -7.45 -14.57 -2.12
N LEU A 137 -7.21 -13.25 -2.13
CA LEU A 137 -5.93 -12.67 -1.71
C LEU A 137 -5.65 -12.96 -0.23
N ARG A 138 -6.64 -12.74 0.66
CA ARG A 138 -6.49 -13.05 2.09
C ARG A 138 -6.30 -14.53 2.39
N GLU A 139 -6.97 -15.40 1.63
CA GLU A 139 -6.83 -16.85 1.78
C GLU A 139 -5.45 -17.33 1.34
N ARG A 140 -4.92 -16.78 0.24
CA ARG A 140 -3.72 -17.29 -0.43
C ARG A 140 -2.42 -16.63 0.02
N ILE A 141 -2.48 -15.42 0.57
CA ILE A 141 -1.30 -14.66 1.00
C ILE A 141 -1.35 -14.53 2.53
N PRO A 142 -0.59 -15.34 3.27
CA PRO A 142 -0.51 -15.23 4.71
C PRO A 142 -0.02 -13.85 5.14
N ASP A 143 -0.60 -13.33 6.23
CA ASP A 143 -0.18 -12.06 6.86
C ASP A 143 -0.26 -10.83 5.94
N LEU A 144 -1.17 -10.89 4.95
CA LEU A 144 -1.46 -9.81 4.01
C LEU A 144 -2.09 -8.61 4.72
N ALA A 145 -1.53 -7.43 4.50
CA ALA A 145 -2.21 -6.15 4.67
C ALA A 145 -2.79 -5.69 3.32
N LEU A 146 -4.11 -5.55 3.27
CA LEU A 146 -4.79 -4.90 2.16
C LEU A 146 -4.93 -3.42 2.45
N ARG A 147 -4.44 -2.62 1.51
CA ARG A 147 -4.72 -1.18 1.45
C ARG A 147 -5.76 -0.91 0.39
N THR A 148 -6.71 -0.04 0.70
CA THR A 148 -7.66 0.51 -0.27
C THR A 148 -7.80 2.01 -0.12
N THR A 149 -8.41 2.64 -1.11
CA THR A 149 -8.84 4.03 -1.08
C THR A 149 -10.26 4.10 -1.60
N PHE A 150 -11.12 4.80 -0.85
CA PHE A 150 -12.50 5.08 -1.22
C PHE A 150 -12.70 6.57 -1.52
N ILE A 151 -13.67 6.85 -2.38
CA ILE A 151 -14.20 8.18 -2.64
C ILE A 151 -15.65 8.18 -2.16
N SER A 152 -15.95 9.02 -1.17
CA SER A 152 -17.29 9.21 -0.63
C SER A 152 -17.95 10.45 -1.20
N GLY A 153 -19.27 10.44 -1.27
CA GLY A 153 -20.04 11.56 -1.80
C GLY A 153 -19.92 11.74 -3.33
N PHE A 154 -19.75 10.64 -4.06
CA PHE A 154 -19.73 10.67 -5.53
C PHE A 154 -21.09 11.16 -6.09
N PRO A 155 -21.15 11.79 -7.28
CA PRO A 155 -22.41 12.24 -7.86
C PRO A 155 -23.43 11.10 -7.97
N GLY A 156 -24.65 11.33 -7.44
CA GLY A 156 -25.72 10.35 -7.37
C GLY A 156 -25.62 9.32 -6.23
N GLU A 157 -24.62 9.42 -5.33
CA GLU A 157 -24.50 8.51 -4.19
C GLU A 157 -25.59 8.78 -3.14
N ALA A 158 -26.59 7.89 -3.06
CA ALA A 158 -27.63 7.97 -2.04
C ALA A 158 -27.15 7.43 -0.68
N GLU A 159 -27.95 7.66 0.35
CA GLU A 159 -27.64 7.23 1.71
C GLU A 159 -27.44 5.71 1.80
N GLU A 160 -28.22 4.92 1.05
CA GLU A 160 -28.12 3.47 1.03
C GLU A 160 -26.77 2.99 0.50
N GLN A 161 -26.19 3.65 -0.51
CA GLN A 161 -24.87 3.28 -1.05
C GLN A 161 -23.75 3.65 -0.06
N HIS A 162 -23.85 4.79 0.61
CA HIS A 162 -22.91 5.15 1.67
C HIS A 162 -22.97 4.16 2.84
N ARG A 163 -24.18 3.77 3.28
CA ARG A 163 -24.35 2.76 4.34
C ARG A 163 -23.79 1.40 3.93
N GLU A 164 -24.01 0.97 2.69
CA GLU A 164 -23.41 -0.25 2.14
C GLU A 164 -21.88 -0.21 2.23
N LEU A 165 -21.26 0.94 1.92
CA LEU A 165 -19.81 1.12 2.03
C LEU A 165 -19.32 1.06 3.49
N VAL A 166 -19.99 1.77 4.41
CA VAL A 166 -19.65 1.76 5.84
C VAL A 166 -19.74 0.34 6.42
N ASP A 167 -20.83 -0.38 6.12
CA ASP A 167 -21.04 -1.75 6.60
C ASP A 167 -20.01 -2.72 6.02
N PHE A 168 -19.65 -2.55 4.74
CA PHE A 168 -18.58 -3.33 4.12
C PHE A 168 -17.24 -3.08 4.80
N CYS A 169 -16.85 -1.82 5.02
CA CYS A 169 -15.59 -1.49 5.68
C CYS A 169 -15.53 -2.05 7.12
N SER A 170 -16.64 -1.94 7.86
CA SER A 170 -16.75 -2.43 9.24
C SER A 170 -16.64 -3.96 9.33
N SER A 171 -17.23 -4.68 8.37
CA SER A 171 -17.22 -6.14 8.33
C SER A 171 -15.94 -6.72 7.74
N PHE A 172 -15.44 -6.14 6.65
CA PHE A 172 -14.24 -6.60 5.96
C PHE A 172 -12.97 -6.23 6.72
N LYS A 173 -12.93 -5.09 7.41
CA LYS A 173 -11.81 -4.63 8.25
C LYS A 173 -10.48 -4.56 7.49
N PHE A 174 -10.32 -3.57 6.62
CA PHE A 174 -9.03 -3.35 5.94
C PHE A 174 -7.94 -2.97 6.94
N GLU A 175 -6.73 -3.48 6.72
CA GLU A 175 -5.57 -3.13 7.53
C GLU A 175 -5.16 -1.67 7.29
N ARG A 176 -5.28 -1.18 6.05
CA ARG A 176 -5.05 0.21 5.67
C ARG A 176 -6.20 0.70 4.79
N MET A 177 -6.72 1.90 5.06
CA MET A 177 -7.77 2.50 4.23
C MET A 177 -7.64 4.01 4.24
N GLY A 178 -7.69 4.61 3.05
CA GLY A 178 -7.93 6.03 2.88
C GLY A 178 -9.37 6.29 2.45
N CYS A 179 -9.93 7.44 2.83
CA CYS A 179 -11.17 7.94 2.27
C CYS A 179 -11.00 9.41 1.92
N PHE A 180 -11.37 9.76 0.70
CA PHE A 180 -11.43 11.15 0.24
C PHE A 180 -12.88 11.48 -0.08
N GLN A 181 -13.27 12.73 0.17
CA GLN A 181 -14.51 13.21 -0.42
C GLN A 181 -14.31 13.40 -1.92
N TYR A 182 -15.35 13.12 -2.71
CA TYR A 182 -15.34 13.43 -4.12
C TYR A 182 -15.06 14.92 -4.32
N SER A 183 -14.18 15.24 -5.28
CA SER A 183 -13.89 16.59 -5.72
C SER A 183 -14.01 16.62 -7.24
N ALA A 184 -14.82 17.55 -7.76
CA ALA A 184 -15.02 17.67 -9.19
C ALA A 184 -13.76 18.26 -9.83
N GLU A 185 -13.15 17.51 -10.75
CA GLU A 185 -12.03 17.97 -11.56
C GLU A 185 -12.51 18.37 -12.96
N ASP A 186 -12.12 19.55 -13.41
CA ASP A 186 -12.50 20.09 -14.72
C ASP A 186 -12.13 19.12 -15.86
N GLY A 187 -13.11 18.83 -16.73
CA GLY A 187 -12.93 17.95 -17.88
C GLY A 187 -13.05 16.46 -17.59
N THR A 188 -13.45 16.07 -16.38
CA THR A 188 -13.77 14.67 -16.06
C THR A 188 -15.26 14.37 -16.31
N PRO A 189 -15.62 13.15 -16.76
CA PRO A 189 -17.02 12.76 -16.92
C PRO A 189 -17.84 12.89 -15.62
N ALA A 190 -17.20 12.67 -14.47
CA ALA A 190 -17.85 12.76 -13.17
C ALA A 190 -18.25 14.21 -12.80
N ALA A 191 -17.48 15.22 -13.23
CA ALA A 191 -17.82 16.62 -13.00
C ALA A 191 -19.08 17.06 -13.77
N GLU A 192 -19.38 16.39 -14.87
CA GLU A 192 -20.56 16.67 -15.71
C GLU A 192 -21.80 15.84 -15.29
N LEU A 193 -21.64 14.89 -14.35
CA LEU A 193 -22.77 14.09 -13.88
C LEU A 193 -23.79 14.98 -13.15
N PRO A 194 -25.10 14.76 -13.38
CA PRO A 194 -26.13 15.38 -12.56
C PRO A 194 -26.06 14.83 -11.12
N GLU A 195 -26.79 15.45 -10.20
CA GLU A 195 -26.92 14.98 -8.80
C GLU A 195 -25.60 15.04 -8.01
N GLN A 196 -24.87 16.14 -8.17
CA GLN A 196 -23.77 16.49 -7.27
C GLN A 196 -24.29 16.64 -5.83
N LEU A 197 -23.51 16.19 -4.86
CA LEU A 197 -23.84 16.31 -3.44
C LEU A 197 -23.26 17.60 -2.87
N GLU A 198 -23.99 18.23 -1.94
CA GLU A 198 -23.51 19.37 -1.16
C GLU A 198 -22.23 19.01 -0.40
N ASP A 199 -21.33 19.98 -0.25
CA ASP A 199 -20.01 19.80 0.37
C ASP A 199 -20.12 19.21 1.78
N GLU A 200 -21.07 19.70 2.58
CA GLU A 200 -21.28 19.24 3.95
C GLU A 200 -21.66 17.74 4.02
N VAL A 201 -22.39 17.24 3.02
CA VAL A 201 -22.76 15.81 2.95
C VAL A 201 -21.54 14.97 2.58
N ARG A 202 -20.75 15.42 1.60
CA ARG A 202 -19.53 14.72 1.17
C ARG A 202 -18.51 14.66 2.31
N GLU A 203 -18.38 15.77 3.04
CA GLU A 203 -17.50 15.90 4.19
C GLU A 203 -17.91 14.95 5.33
N ALA A 204 -19.18 14.98 5.73
CA ALA A 204 -19.70 14.13 6.79
C ALA A 204 -19.50 12.63 6.48
N ARG A 205 -19.72 12.23 5.23
CA ARG A 205 -19.52 10.83 4.78
C ARG A 205 -18.05 10.41 4.80
N ARG A 206 -17.15 11.28 4.36
CA ARG A 206 -15.69 11.07 4.48
C ARG A 206 -15.31 10.86 5.94
N ASP A 207 -15.74 11.75 6.82
CA ASP A 207 -15.38 11.72 8.24
C ASP A 207 -15.86 10.47 8.96
N GLU A 208 -17.04 9.98 8.61
CA GLU A 208 -17.56 8.72 9.12
C GLU A 208 -16.64 7.55 8.75
N LEU A 209 -16.22 7.45 7.49
CA LEU A 209 -15.32 6.39 7.02
C LEU A 209 -13.91 6.52 7.59
N VAL A 210 -13.38 7.74 7.72
CA VAL A 210 -12.08 7.99 8.35
C VAL A 210 -12.11 7.60 9.83
N SER A 211 -13.14 8.00 10.56
CA SER A 211 -13.30 7.64 11.98
C SER A 211 -13.42 6.13 12.18
N LEU A 212 -14.17 5.46 11.28
CA LEU A 212 -14.25 4.00 11.26
C LEU A 212 -12.86 3.38 11.05
N GLN A 213 -12.09 3.86 10.07
CA GLN A 213 -10.75 3.30 9.81
C GLN A 213 -9.79 3.53 10.96
N GLN A 214 -9.79 4.70 11.61
CA GLN A 214 -8.90 4.95 12.74
C GLN A 214 -9.08 3.90 13.83
N ARG A 215 -10.33 3.57 14.15
CA ARG A 215 -10.65 2.49 15.09
C ARG A 215 -10.19 1.12 14.60
N LEU A 216 -10.43 0.78 13.34
CA LEU A 216 -10.02 -0.51 12.76
C LEU A 216 -8.50 -0.66 12.70
N GLY A 217 -7.78 0.42 12.35
CA GLY A 217 -6.33 0.49 12.33
C GLY A 217 -5.72 0.30 13.71
N GLU A 218 -6.29 0.96 14.73
CA GLU A 218 -5.89 0.76 16.13
C GLU A 218 -6.16 -0.67 16.61
N GLU A 219 -7.34 -1.24 16.30
CA GLU A 219 -7.65 -2.65 16.60
C GLU A 219 -6.62 -3.59 15.98
N TRP A 220 -6.26 -3.37 14.71
CA TRP A 220 -5.27 -4.17 14.01
C TRP A 220 -3.86 -3.99 14.60
N ALA A 221 -3.43 -2.76 14.88
CA ALA A 221 -2.13 -2.45 15.48
C ALA A 221 -1.96 -3.19 16.82
N LYS A 222 -3.00 -3.20 17.67
CA LYS A 222 -3.00 -3.94 18.95
C LYS A 222 -2.76 -5.43 18.78
N THR A 223 -3.19 -6.04 17.68
CA THR A 223 -2.91 -7.47 17.41
C THR A 223 -1.43 -7.75 17.19
N ARG A 224 -0.63 -6.72 16.85
CA ARG A 224 0.81 -6.83 16.61
C ARG A 224 1.65 -6.75 17.87
N VAL A 225 1.09 -6.28 18.98
CA VAL A 225 1.80 -6.21 20.27
C VAL A 225 2.29 -7.60 20.69
N GLY A 226 3.56 -7.66 21.09
CA GLY A 226 4.26 -8.90 21.45
C GLY A 226 4.86 -9.66 20.27
N GLN A 227 4.53 -9.32 19.02
CA GLN A 227 5.12 -9.94 17.84
C GLN A 227 6.50 -9.36 17.55
N GLU A 228 7.34 -10.16 16.90
CA GLU A 228 8.58 -9.68 16.30
C GLU A 228 8.38 -9.44 14.81
N ILE A 229 8.81 -8.27 14.33
CA ILE A 229 8.62 -7.80 12.97
C ILE A 229 9.93 -7.22 12.43
N ASP A 230 10.08 -7.24 11.10
CA ASP A 230 11.17 -6.53 10.45
C ASP A 230 10.75 -5.08 10.21
N VAL A 231 11.60 -4.15 10.63
CA VAL A 231 11.40 -2.70 10.51
C VAL A 231 12.55 -2.10 9.71
N LEU A 232 12.22 -1.36 8.66
CA LEU A 232 13.16 -0.51 7.94
C LEU A 232 13.25 0.82 8.67
N VAL A 233 14.44 1.18 9.18
CA VAL A 233 14.66 2.48 9.82
C VAL A 233 14.68 3.57 8.75
N ASP A 234 13.73 4.50 8.79
CA ASP A 234 13.57 5.51 7.72
C ASP A 234 14.17 6.86 8.11
N GLY A 235 14.04 7.28 9.37
CA GLY A 235 14.47 8.61 9.76
C GLY A 235 14.07 9.02 11.17
N HIS A 236 14.03 10.33 11.38
CA HIS A 236 13.55 10.93 12.62
C HIS A 236 12.30 11.77 12.33
N THR A 237 11.35 11.78 13.25
CA THR A 237 10.21 12.69 13.23
C THR A 237 10.67 14.13 13.40
N GLU A 238 9.77 15.09 13.20
CA GLU A 238 10.06 16.51 13.46
C GLU A 238 10.50 16.76 14.92
N ASP A 239 9.97 15.96 15.86
CA ASP A 239 10.30 16.00 17.28
C ASP A 239 11.59 15.23 17.63
N GLY A 240 12.26 14.63 16.64
CA GLY A 240 13.54 13.94 16.80
C GLY A 240 13.44 12.48 17.25
N GLU A 241 12.26 11.87 17.22
CA GLU A 241 12.08 10.45 17.54
C GLU A 241 12.43 9.59 16.34
N LEU A 242 13.18 8.51 16.56
CA LEU A 242 13.52 7.58 15.48
C LEU A 242 12.28 6.79 15.06
N TYR A 243 12.03 6.71 13.76
CA TYR A 243 10.95 5.91 13.21
C TYR A 243 11.40 5.04 12.03
N GLY A 244 10.59 4.03 11.77
CA GLY A 244 10.71 3.19 10.60
C GLY A 244 9.35 2.69 10.14
N ARG A 245 9.36 1.73 9.23
CA ARG A 245 8.16 1.10 8.68
C ARG A 245 8.29 -0.41 8.63
N SER A 246 7.16 -1.09 8.75
CA SER A 246 7.08 -2.52 8.51
C SER A 246 6.77 -2.83 7.04
N GLN A 247 6.75 -4.11 6.69
CA GLN A 247 6.30 -4.53 5.36
C GLN A 247 4.84 -4.13 5.07
N TRP A 248 4.03 -3.84 6.10
CA TRP A 248 2.62 -3.45 5.95
C TRP A 248 2.41 -1.94 5.78
N ASP A 249 3.48 -1.14 5.76
CA ASP A 249 3.40 0.31 5.76
C ASP A 249 4.15 0.91 4.56
N ALA A 250 3.40 1.50 3.63
CA ALA A 250 3.96 2.28 2.54
C ALA A 250 4.52 3.62 3.06
N PRO A 251 5.58 4.15 2.41
CA PRO A 251 6.11 5.47 2.77
C PRO A 251 5.05 6.57 2.61
N ASP A 252 5.13 7.59 3.46
CA ASP A 252 4.33 8.84 3.43
C ASP A 252 2.83 8.71 3.73
N ILE A 253 2.22 7.54 3.54
CA ILE A 253 0.75 7.38 3.53
C ILE A 253 0.19 6.45 4.60
N ASP A 254 1.03 5.56 5.15
CA ASP A 254 0.63 4.58 6.16
C ASP A 254 1.29 4.91 7.52
N PRO A 255 0.82 4.30 8.62
CA PRO A 255 1.39 4.45 9.95
C PRO A 255 2.89 4.15 10.01
N ILE A 256 3.54 4.67 11.06
CA ILE A 256 4.96 4.45 11.32
C ILE A 256 5.16 3.52 12.52
N VAL A 257 6.38 3.04 12.65
CA VAL A 257 6.87 2.32 13.83
C VAL A 257 7.85 3.24 14.56
N PHE A 258 7.46 3.74 15.72
CA PHE A 258 8.36 4.42 16.64
C PHE A 258 9.37 3.43 17.20
N LEU A 259 10.66 3.75 17.03
CA LEU A 259 11.77 2.88 17.41
C LEU A 259 12.41 3.38 18.69
N LEU A 260 12.25 2.59 19.75
CA LEU A 260 12.90 2.83 21.03
C LEU A 260 14.38 2.47 20.94
N GLN A 261 15.22 3.30 21.54
CA GLN A 261 16.65 3.00 21.64
C GLN A 261 16.86 1.74 22.51
N PRO A 262 17.82 0.87 22.13
CA PRO A 262 18.16 -0.28 22.96
C PRO A 262 18.66 0.18 24.33
N GLU A 263 18.35 -0.58 25.38
CA GLU A 263 18.83 -0.29 26.73
C GLU A 263 20.37 -0.29 26.78
N GLU A 264 20.93 0.62 27.59
CA GLU A 264 22.37 0.72 27.78
C GLU A 264 22.91 -0.60 28.38
N GLY A 265 23.89 -1.22 27.72
CA GLY A 265 24.42 -2.53 28.12
C GLY A 265 23.68 -3.74 27.54
N SER A 266 22.65 -3.56 26.72
CA SER A 266 21.96 -4.66 26.00
C SER A 266 22.83 -5.38 24.96
N GLY A 267 23.94 -4.76 24.55
CA GLY A 267 24.82 -5.28 23.49
C GLY A 267 24.25 -5.12 22.06
N ILE A 268 23.06 -4.52 21.93
CA ILE A 268 22.44 -4.25 20.64
C ILE A 268 23.05 -2.97 20.05
N PRO A 269 23.58 -3.00 18.81
CA PRO A 269 24.16 -1.81 18.19
C PRO A 269 23.09 -0.75 17.91
N PRO A 270 23.46 0.54 17.89
CA PRO A 270 22.54 1.62 17.52
C PRO A 270 21.82 1.38 16.20
N LEU A 271 20.64 1.97 16.08
CA LEU A 271 19.84 1.91 14.87
C LEU A 271 20.31 2.97 13.88
N GLU A 272 20.57 2.56 12.65
CA GLU A 272 21.02 3.45 11.56
C GLU A 272 19.95 3.54 10.47
N ILE A 273 19.78 4.73 9.89
CA ILE A 273 18.84 4.95 8.78
C ILE A 273 19.22 4.06 7.59
N GLY A 274 18.21 3.39 7.03
CA GLY A 274 18.33 2.42 5.95
C GLY A 274 18.69 1.01 6.40
N GLN A 275 18.86 0.78 7.70
CA GLN A 275 19.00 -0.57 8.24
C GLN A 275 17.65 -1.27 8.32
N MET A 276 17.60 -2.53 7.90
CA MET A 276 16.52 -3.46 8.26
C MET A 276 16.84 -4.09 9.61
N ARG A 277 15.94 -3.96 10.59
CA ARG A 277 16.13 -4.46 11.95
C ARG A 277 14.95 -5.32 12.39
N ARG A 278 15.25 -6.43 13.08
CA ARG A 278 14.23 -7.18 13.80
C ARG A 278 13.88 -6.45 15.09
N CYS A 279 12.60 -6.16 15.29
CA CYS A 279 12.10 -5.45 16.46
C CYS A 279 10.94 -6.20 17.08
N ARG A 280 10.78 -6.10 18.40
CA ARG A 280 9.60 -6.57 19.13
C ARG A 280 8.66 -5.40 19.37
N VAL A 281 7.41 -5.55 18.96
CA VAL A 281 6.36 -4.56 19.20
C VAL A 281 5.97 -4.63 20.69
N LEU A 282 6.11 -3.51 21.39
CA LEU A 282 5.80 -3.39 22.82
C LEU A 282 4.42 -2.78 23.06
N GLY A 283 3.97 -1.91 22.16
CA GLY A 283 2.75 -1.15 22.32
C GLY A 283 2.31 -0.49 21.01
N THR A 284 1.32 0.38 21.15
CA THR A 284 0.72 1.12 20.04
C THR A 284 0.42 2.54 20.50
N SER A 285 0.64 3.51 19.63
CA SER A 285 0.12 4.87 19.78
C SER A 285 -0.95 5.08 18.71
N ILE A 286 -2.22 4.93 19.10
CA ILE A 286 -3.36 4.86 18.16
C ILE A 286 -3.16 3.73 17.13
N PHE A 287 -2.84 4.04 15.88
CA PHE A 287 -2.60 3.08 14.80
C PHE A 287 -1.10 2.90 14.49
N ASP A 288 -0.22 3.70 15.12
CA ASP A 288 1.22 3.53 15.04
C ASP A 288 1.70 2.45 16.02
N LEU A 289 2.85 1.84 15.71
CA LEU A 289 3.47 0.84 16.56
C LEU A 289 4.64 1.43 17.35
N GLU A 290 4.86 0.93 18.56
CA GLU A 290 6.07 1.19 19.33
C GLU A 290 6.88 -0.11 19.44
N ALA A 291 8.13 -0.09 19.02
CA ALA A 291 8.96 -1.28 18.96
C ALA A 291 10.39 -1.04 19.45
N THR A 292 10.99 -2.09 20.03
CA THR A 292 12.40 -2.10 20.45
C THR A 292 13.18 -3.14 19.64
N PRO A 293 14.43 -2.88 19.24
CA PRO A 293 15.23 -3.88 18.55
C PRO A 293 15.48 -5.10 19.42
N VAL A 294 15.55 -6.27 18.79
CA VAL A 294 15.98 -7.52 19.44
C VAL A 294 17.39 -7.91 18.97
N ALA A 295 18.07 -8.72 19.79
CA ALA A 295 19.43 -9.20 19.55
C ALA A 295 19.52 -10.17 18.35
#